data_AF-A0A3C0BP24-F1
#
_entry.id   AF-A0A3C0BP24-F1
#
_cell.length_a   1.000
_cell.length_b   1.000
_cell.length_c   1.000
_cell.angle_alpha   90.00
_cell.angle_beta   90.00
_cell.angle_gamma   90.00
#
_symmetry.space_group_name_H-M   'P 1'
#
loop_
_entity.id
_entity.type
_entity.pdbx_description
1 polymer ?
#
loop_
_entity_poly.entity_id
_entity_poly.type
_entity_poly.pdbx_seq_one_letter_code
_entity_poly.pdbx_strand_id
1 'polypeptide(L)'
;YGYDEVRTWYFEVWNEPNLSYFFTGTQDEYFKLYDYAARAVKSVDSRFRVGGPATSCNSWIPDMIRHCREENVPLDFISTHHYPTDDPLWRNGGISVEEFFKKIGGTLGSYERGVLRKMTEKAREEAGNLPLIYTEWNTSAMTRDSKHDESYASAMIAKTLADNDGLVQGYSYWTFTDIFEEGAQIPGAFHGGFGLQSYAGIAKPAYRLFQLFHGLGTKRIGVSSDRIGGTVEALAAETESGYRIIIYNHNIPDAPIGTENVRIDISAVPGKKSLSLYRIDDAHANAAAVWKQAGSPEYLKPADVEK
;
A
#
# COMPACT_ATOMS: atom_id res chain seq x y z
N TYR A 1 23.54 -4.17 -17.34
CA TYR A 1 22.38 -5.00 -16.99
C TYR A 1 22.25 -6.19 -17.93
N GLY A 2 22.18 -5.98 -19.26
CA GLY A 2 22.04 -7.08 -20.23
C GLY A 2 20.58 -7.48 -20.42
N TYR A 3 20.24 -8.12 -21.55
CA TYR A 3 18.85 -8.37 -21.92
C TYR A 3 18.10 -9.25 -20.90
N ASP A 4 18.74 -10.30 -20.38
CA ASP A 4 18.08 -11.22 -19.46
C ASP A 4 17.68 -10.53 -18.15
N GLU A 5 18.53 -9.63 -17.65
CA GLU A 5 18.23 -8.79 -16.48
C GLU A 5 17.07 -7.83 -16.78
N VAL A 6 17.15 -7.07 -17.89
CA VAL A 6 16.13 -6.04 -18.20
C VAL A 6 14.76 -6.66 -18.50
N ARG A 7 14.70 -7.92 -18.97
CA ARG A 7 13.44 -8.68 -19.11
C ARG A 7 12.76 -8.94 -17.76
N THR A 8 13.49 -8.87 -16.65
CA THR A 8 12.92 -8.99 -15.29
C THR A 8 12.36 -7.67 -14.77
N TRP A 9 12.53 -6.56 -15.48
CA TRP A 9 12.01 -5.24 -15.10
C TRP A 9 10.59 -5.01 -15.63
N TYR A 10 9.97 -3.95 -15.15
CA TYR A 10 8.67 -3.44 -15.60
C TYR A 10 8.84 -2.00 -16.08
N PHE A 11 8.11 -1.63 -17.13
CA PHE A 11 8.09 -0.28 -17.69
C PHE A 11 6.67 0.29 -17.55
N GLU A 12 6.45 1.10 -16.52
CA GLU A 12 5.20 1.84 -16.35
C GLU A 12 5.26 3.17 -17.11
N VAL A 13 4.18 3.54 -17.78
CA VAL A 13 4.12 4.77 -18.59
C VAL A 13 3.39 5.88 -17.84
N TRP A 14 4.17 6.90 -17.45
CA TRP A 14 3.72 8.12 -16.75
C TRP A 14 3.27 7.87 -15.30
N ASN A 15 2.71 8.89 -14.66
CA ASN A 15 2.14 8.85 -13.32
C ASN A 15 0.85 9.68 -13.25
N GLU A 16 -0.22 9.11 -12.67
CA GLU A 16 -1.52 9.73 -12.41
C GLU A 16 -2.02 10.69 -13.50
N PRO A 17 -2.09 10.25 -14.77
CA PRO A 17 -2.46 11.12 -15.89
C PRO A 17 -3.91 11.66 -15.81
N ASN A 18 -4.74 11.09 -14.94
CA ASN A 18 -6.09 11.54 -14.65
C ASN A 18 -6.15 12.75 -13.71
N LEU A 19 -5.02 13.16 -13.11
CA LEU A 19 -4.92 14.36 -12.29
C LEU A 19 -4.18 15.46 -13.06
N SER A 20 -4.81 16.64 -13.18
CA SER A 20 -4.23 17.77 -13.93
C SER A 20 -2.93 18.31 -13.33
N TYR A 21 -2.61 17.95 -12.09
CA TYR A 21 -1.33 18.24 -11.45
C TYR A 21 -0.17 17.46 -12.11
N PHE A 22 -0.41 16.20 -12.49
CA PHE A 22 0.62 15.33 -13.09
C PHE A 22 0.59 15.33 -14.62
N PHE A 23 -0.55 15.60 -15.24
CA PHE A 23 -0.68 15.61 -16.69
C PHE A 23 -1.67 16.66 -17.16
N THR A 24 -1.20 17.59 -17.99
CA THR A 24 -2.03 18.71 -18.48
C THR A 24 -2.88 18.35 -19.70
N GLY A 25 -2.69 17.15 -20.26
CA GLY A 25 -3.40 16.69 -21.44
C GLY A 25 -4.70 15.96 -21.13
N THR A 26 -5.39 15.52 -22.17
CA THR A 26 -6.61 14.69 -22.08
C THR A 26 -6.29 13.21 -21.94
N GLN A 27 -7.31 12.39 -21.61
CA GLN A 27 -7.18 10.93 -21.62
C GLN A 27 -6.66 10.40 -22.97
N ASP A 28 -7.18 10.89 -24.09
CA ASP A 28 -6.74 10.49 -25.43
C ASP A 28 -5.29 10.88 -25.70
N GLU A 29 -4.84 12.03 -25.18
CA GLU A 29 -3.44 12.45 -25.29
C GLU A 29 -2.51 11.58 -24.45
N TYR A 30 -2.97 11.10 -23.28
CA TYR A 30 -2.25 10.09 -22.51
C TYR A 30 -2.21 8.74 -23.25
N PHE A 31 -3.32 8.29 -23.83
CA PHE A 31 -3.33 7.04 -24.62
C PHE A 31 -2.40 7.14 -25.83
N LYS A 32 -2.37 8.29 -26.52
CA LYS A 32 -1.38 8.55 -27.57
C LYS A 32 0.05 8.49 -27.06
N LEU A 33 0.35 9.05 -25.88
CA LEU A 33 1.66 8.93 -25.22
C LEU A 33 2.01 7.47 -24.95
N TYR A 34 1.06 6.70 -24.41
CA TYR A 34 1.22 5.28 -24.15
C TYR A 34 1.55 4.50 -25.42
N ASP A 35 0.85 4.76 -26.52
CA ASP A 35 1.08 4.07 -27.80
C ASP A 35 2.54 4.21 -28.27
N TYR A 36 3.07 5.44 -28.21
CA TYR A 36 4.46 5.70 -28.57
C TYR A 36 5.43 4.97 -27.64
N ALA A 37 5.21 5.04 -26.32
CA ALA A 37 6.07 4.41 -25.33
C ALA A 37 6.08 2.88 -25.46
N ALA A 38 4.90 2.26 -25.51
CA ALA A 38 4.75 0.81 -25.59
C ALA A 38 5.35 0.23 -26.89
N ARG A 39 5.08 0.86 -28.04
CA ARG A 39 5.68 0.44 -29.31
C ARG A 39 7.20 0.62 -29.32
N ALA A 40 7.70 1.72 -28.74
CA ALA A 40 9.14 1.95 -28.62
C ALA A 40 9.83 0.88 -27.75
N VAL A 41 9.29 0.58 -26.56
CA VAL A 41 9.81 -0.48 -25.67
C VAL A 41 9.84 -1.83 -26.40
N LYS A 42 8.72 -2.21 -27.05
CA LYS A 42 8.59 -3.50 -27.74
C LYS A 42 9.42 -3.60 -29.02
N SER A 43 9.82 -2.48 -29.63
CA SER A 43 10.72 -2.46 -30.79
C SER A 43 12.14 -2.90 -30.44
N VAL A 44 12.54 -2.78 -29.17
CA VAL A 44 13.86 -3.18 -28.67
C VAL A 44 13.87 -4.66 -28.25
N ASP A 45 12.86 -5.10 -27.50
CA ASP A 45 12.62 -6.52 -27.17
C ASP A 45 11.13 -6.74 -26.91
N SER A 46 10.51 -7.65 -27.65
CA SER A 46 9.09 -7.95 -27.50
C SER A 46 8.72 -8.55 -26.13
N ARG A 47 9.71 -9.03 -25.36
CA ARG A 47 9.54 -9.59 -24.01
C ARG A 47 9.59 -8.55 -22.88
N PHE A 48 10.01 -7.32 -23.14
CA PHE A 48 9.93 -6.28 -22.11
C PHE A 48 8.47 -5.98 -21.76
N ARG A 49 8.17 -5.89 -20.47
CA ARG A 49 6.78 -5.71 -19.98
C ARG A 49 6.47 -4.23 -19.82
N VAL A 50 5.48 -3.74 -20.55
CA VAL A 50 5.00 -2.36 -20.50
C VAL A 50 3.54 -2.30 -20.03
N GLY A 51 3.20 -1.31 -19.22
CA GLY A 51 1.89 -1.20 -18.61
C GLY A 51 1.51 0.21 -18.15
N GLY A 52 0.26 0.34 -17.74
CA GLY A 52 -0.41 1.58 -17.33
C GLY A 52 -1.86 1.29 -16.89
N PRO A 53 -2.73 2.30 -16.67
CA PRO A 53 -2.50 3.71 -16.96
C PRO A 53 -1.85 4.51 -15.81
N ALA A 54 -1.38 3.86 -14.73
CA ALA A 54 -0.78 4.50 -13.56
C ALA A 54 -1.68 5.55 -12.90
N THR A 55 -3.00 5.41 -13.02
CA THR A 55 -3.96 6.42 -12.58
C THR A 55 -4.17 6.43 -11.07
N SER A 56 -4.58 7.58 -10.55
CA SER A 56 -5.17 7.66 -9.22
C SER A 56 -6.59 7.02 -9.19
N CYS A 57 -7.00 6.49 -8.04
CA CYS A 57 -8.36 5.97 -7.78
C CYS A 57 -8.85 4.82 -8.70
N ASN A 58 -7.98 3.90 -9.16
CA ASN A 58 -8.36 2.83 -10.10
C ASN A 58 -9.00 3.32 -11.41
N SER A 59 -8.68 4.53 -11.86
CA SER A 59 -9.35 5.14 -13.02
C SER A 59 -8.93 4.49 -14.34
N TRP A 60 -9.77 4.66 -15.37
CA TRP A 60 -9.45 4.37 -16.77
C TRP A 60 -9.05 2.92 -17.12
N ILE A 61 -9.09 1.96 -16.19
CA ILE A 61 -8.68 0.57 -16.46
C ILE A 61 -9.45 -0.02 -17.66
N PRO A 62 -10.80 0.03 -17.73
CA PRO A 62 -11.53 -0.52 -18.88
C PRO A 62 -11.27 0.25 -20.18
N ASP A 63 -11.06 1.57 -20.10
CA ASP A 63 -10.81 2.43 -21.25
C ASP A 63 -9.44 2.14 -21.85
N MET A 64 -8.42 1.99 -21.00
CA MET A 64 -7.06 1.64 -21.36
C MET A 64 -6.99 0.28 -22.08
N ILE A 65 -7.66 -0.73 -21.53
CA ILE A 65 -7.73 -2.07 -22.13
C ILE A 65 -8.44 -2.01 -23.48
N ARG A 66 -9.55 -1.26 -23.57
CA ARG A 66 -10.31 -1.09 -24.81
C ARG A 66 -9.47 -0.41 -25.88
N HIS A 67 -8.83 0.71 -25.55
CA HIS A 67 -7.93 1.45 -26.46
C HIS A 67 -6.81 0.55 -26.99
N CYS A 68 -6.07 -0.12 -26.10
CA CYS A 68 -4.96 -0.97 -26.51
C CYS A 68 -5.40 -2.13 -27.42
N ARG A 69 -6.59 -2.68 -27.17
CA ARG A 69 -7.17 -3.73 -28.01
C ARG A 69 -7.58 -3.20 -29.39
N GLU A 70 -8.21 -2.04 -29.46
CA GLU A 70 -8.71 -1.44 -30.70
C GLU A 70 -7.57 -0.95 -31.60
N GLU A 71 -6.55 -0.32 -31.01
CA GLU A 71 -5.39 0.22 -31.72
C GLU A 71 -4.22 -0.77 -31.88
N ASN A 72 -4.41 -2.01 -31.39
CA ASN A 72 -3.39 -3.07 -31.41
C ASN A 72 -2.05 -2.58 -30.80
N VAL A 73 -2.14 -2.05 -29.59
CA VAL A 73 -1.03 -1.53 -28.80
C VAL A 73 -0.70 -2.54 -27.69
N PRO A 74 0.57 -2.90 -27.47
CA PRO A 74 0.95 -3.86 -26.42
C PRO A 74 0.62 -3.36 -25.01
N LEU A 75 0.05 -4.24 -24.19
CA LEU A 75 -0.27 -4.00 -22.77
C LEU A 75 -0.03 -5.30 -22.00
N ASP A 76 1.01 -5.33 -21.16
CA ASP A 76 1.44 -6.54 -20.44
C ASP A 76 0.94 -6.59 -19.00
N PHE A 77 0.58 -5.45 -18.40
CA PHE A 77 0.01 -5.35 -17.06
C PHE A 77 -0.79 -4.05 -16.90
N ILE A 78 -1.72 -4.06 -15.95
CA ILE A 78 -2.41 -2.87 -15.45
C ILE A 78 -1.69 -2.34 -14.22
N SER A 79 -1.46 -1.03 -14.19
CA SER A 79 -1.02 -0.33 -12.99
C SER A 79 -1.92 0.84 -12.63
N THR A 80 -2.06 1.08 -11.33
CA THR A 80 -2.93 2.11 -10.77
C THR A 80 -2.62 2.33 -9.30
N HIS A 81 -3.14 3.41 -8.71
CA HIS A 81 -3.01 3.73 -7.30
C HIS A 81 -4.36 3.70 -6.59
N HIS A 82 -4.31 3.53 -5.27
CA HIS A 82 -5.44 3.84 -4.41
C HIS A 82 -5.02 4.14 -2.97
N TYR A 83 -5.80 5.00 -2.33
CA TYR A 83 -5.70 5.36 -0.92
C TYR A 83 -7.10 5.29 -0.27
N PRO A 84 -7.19 5.12 1.07
CA PRO A 84 -8.47 4.84 1.74
C PRO A 84 -9.51 5.96 1.62
N THR A 85 -9.05 7.20 1.45
CA THR A 85 -9.88 8.39 1.29
C THR A 85 -10.32 8.63 -0.16
N ASP A 86 -9.83 7.82 -1.11
CA ASP A 86 -10.25 7.92 -2.50
C ASP A 86 -11.73 7.57 -2.64
N ASP A 87 -12.42 8.23 -3.57
CA ASP A 87 -13.82 7.92 -3.88
C ASP A 87 -13.88 6.50 -4.47
N PRO A 88 -14.44 5.50 -3.75
CA PRO A 88 -14.39 4.09 -4.17
C PRO A 88 -15.20 3.81 -5.43
N LEU A 89 -16.03 4.77 -5.88
CA LEU A 89 -16.92 4.63 -7.02
C LEU A 89 -16.69 5.68 -8.11
N TRP A 90 -15.68 6.54 -7.97
CA TRP A 90 -15.40 7.62 -8.92
C TRP A 90 -16.66 8.34 -9.38
N ARG A 91 -17.53 8.75 -8.44
CA ARG A 91 -18.77 9.45 -8.79
C ARG A 91 -18.53 10.86 -9.32
N ASN A 92 -17.27 11.32 -9.33
CA ASN A 92 -16.91 12.70 -9.62
C ASN A 92 -15.71 12.80 -10.57
N GLY A 93 -15.76 12.07 -11.69
CA GLY A 93 -14.84 12.28 -12.80
C GLY A 93 -14.95 13.69 -13.36
N GLY A 94 -14.04 14.58 -12.94
CA GLY A 94 -14.01 15.98 -13.37
C GLY A 94 -13.69 17.00 -12.28
N ILE A 95 -13.36 16.58 -11.06
CA ILE A 95 -13.02 17.48 -9.95
C ILE A 95 -11.66 18.16 -10.19
N SER A 96 -11.62 19.49 -10.03
CA SER A 96 -10.37 20.27 -10.06
C SER A 96 -9.46 19.94 -8.85
N VAL A 97 -8.15 20.15 -8.96
CA VAL A 97 -7.18 19.92 -7.85
C VAL A 97 -7.62 20.57 -6.54
N GLU A 98 -8.11 21.81 -6.62
CA GLU A 98 -8.64 22.54 -5.47
C GLU A 98 -9.86 21.86 -4.85
N GLU A 99 -10.73 21.32 -5.68
CA GLU A 99 -11.94 20.62 -5.23
C GLU A 99 -11.62 19.18 -4.74
N PHE A 100 -10.56 18.54 -5.25
CA PHE A 100 -10.01 17.28 -4.72
C PHE A 100 -9.44 17.49 -3.31
N PHE A 101 -8.56 18.48 -3.12
CA PHE A 101 -8.01 18.83 -1.81
C PHE A 101 -9.07 19.37 -0.84
N LYS A 102 -10.09 20.09 -1.33
CA LYS A 102 -11.21 20.58 -0.49
C LYS A 102 -12.18 19.49 -0.09
N LYS A 103 -12.38 18.48 -0.95
CA LYS A 103 -13.23 17.31 -0.66
C LYS A 103 -12.51 16.33 0.27
N ILE A 104 -11.22 16.06 0.07
CA ILE A 104 -10.38 15.33 1.03
C ILE A 104 -10.24 16.13 2.33
N GLY A 105 -10.10 17.45 2.26
CA GLY A 105 -10.14 18.34 3.42
C GLY A 105 -11.45 18.29 4.21
N GLY A 106 -12.56 17.96 3.55
CA GLY A 106 -13.89 17.75 4.15
C GLY A 106 -14.22 16.28 4.49
N THR A 107 -13.43 15.32 4.02
CA THR A 107 -13.54 13.87 4.28
C THR A 107 -12.28 13.29 4.93
N LEU A 108 -11.55 14.12 5.68
CA LEU A 108 -10.59 13.65 6.66
C LEU A 108 -11.32 12.74 7.65
N GLY A 109 -11.10 11.43 7.52
CA GLY A 109 -11.38 10.45 8.58
C GLY A 109 -12.60 9.54 8.43
N SER A 110 -13.41 9.63 7.37
CA SER A 110 -14.57 8.72 7.22
C SER A 110 -14.52 7.93 5.92
N TYR A 111 -13.91 6.75 6.00
CA TYR A 111 -13.99 5.73 4.98
C TYR A 111 -14.48 4.42 5.59
N GLU A 112 -14.94 3.49 4.76
CA GLU A 112 -15.39 2.19 5.25
C GLU A 112 -14.20 1.29 5.58
N ARG A 113 -14.27 0.58 6.71
CA ARG A 113 -13.29 -0.47 7.04
C ARG A 113 -13.26 -1.53 5.94
N GLY A 114 -12.12 -1.69 5.28
CA GLY A 114 -11.98 -2.62 4.14
C GLY A 114 -12.31 -2.00 2.78
N VAL A 115 -12.44 -0.67 2.67
CA VAL A 115 -12.65 0.02 1.39
C VAL A 115 -11.60 -0.35 0.34
N LEU A 116 -10.31 -0.45 0.73
CA LEU A 116 -9.23 -0.81 -0.18
C LEU A 116 -9.45 -2.18 -0.84
N ARG A 117 -9.99 -3.15 -0.09
CA ARG A 117 -10.34 -4.46 -0.64
C ARG A 117 -11.43 -4.35 -1.70
N LYS A 118 -12.51 -3.60 -1.42
CA LYS A 118 -13.59 -3.39 -2.40
C LYS A 118 -13.09 -2.73 -3.67
N MET A 119 -12.21 -1.73 -3.51
CA MET A 119 -11.56 -1.06 -4.63
C MET A 119 -10.69 -2.03 -5.44
N THR A 120 -9.89 -2.87 -4.77
CA THR A 120 -9.05 -3.88 -5.40
C THR A 120 -9.86 -4.98 -6.09
N GLU A 121 -10.95 -5.47 -5.50
CA GLU A 121 -11.85 -6.45 -6.12
C GLU A 121 -12.45 -5.91 -7.42
N LYS A 122 -12.90 -4.65 -7.42
CA LYS A 122 -13.39 -3.97 -8.62
C LYS A 122 -12.30 -3.81 -9.68
N ALA A 123 -11.12 -3.29 -9.30
CA ALA A 123 -10.00 -3.13 -10.24
C ALA A 123 -9.55 -4.48 -10.81
N ARG A 124 -9.59 -5.55 -10.00
CA ARG A 124 -9.28 -6.91 -10.44
C ARG A 124 -10.29 -7.41 -11.48
N GLU A 125 -11.58 -7.18 -11.25
CA GLU A 125 -12.64 -7.48 -12.22
C GLU A 125 -12.40 -6.75 -13.54
N GLU A 126 -12.15 -5.43 -13.48
CA GLU A 126 -11.91 -4.58 -14.64
C GLU A 126 -10.64 -4.97 -15.41
N ALA A 127 -9.56 -5.31 -14.70
CA ALA A 127 -8.29 -5.71 -15.30
C ALA A 127 -8.31 -7.13 -15.91
N GLY A 128 -9.34 -7.94 -15.62
CA GLY A 128 -9.51 -9.28 -16.20
C GLY A 128 -8.32 -10.21 -15.93
N ASN A 129 -7.72 -10.75 -17.00
CA ASN A 129 -6.57 -11.66 -16.91
C ASN A 129 -5.20 -10.95 -16.87
N LEU A 130 -5.15 -9.63 -17.06
CA LEU A 130 -3.88 -8.90 -17.01
C LEU A 130 -3.34 -8.87 -15.57
N PRO A 131 -2.02 -8.98 -15.34
CA PRO A 131 -1.46 -8.68 -14.03
C PRO A 131 -1.90 -7.30 -13.56
N LEU A 132 -2.35 -7.19 -12.31
CA LEU A 132 -2.72 -5.93 -11.67
C LEU A 132 -1.66 -5.60 -10.63
N ILE A 133 -1.03 -4.44 -10.78
CA ILE A 133 0.05 -3.96 -9.93
C ILE A 133 -0.38 -2.61 -9.37
N TYR A 134 -0.54 -2.51 -8.05
CA TYR A 134 -0.61 -1.18 -7.45
C TYR A 134 0.80 -0.65 -7.29
N THR A 135 1.11 0.43 -7.99
CA THR A 135 2.41 1.09 -7.97
C THR A 135 2.53 2.13 -6.85
N GLU A 136 1.39 2.54 -6.28
CA GLU A 136 1.31 3.27 -5.01
C GLU A 136 0.06 2.89 -4.20
N TRP A 137 0.25 2.80 -2.89
CA TRP A 137 -0.79 2.81 -1.87
C TRP A 137 -0.16 3.14 -0.50
N ASN A 138 -0.95 3.67 0.43
CA ASN A 138 -0.58 3.86 1.84
C ASN A 138 -1.87 3.98 2.69
N THR A 139 -1.76 4.22 3.99
CA THR A 139 -2.86 4.55 4.88
C THR A 139 -3.49 5.93 4.59
N SER A 140 -2.76 6.80 3.89
CA SER A 140 -3.21 8.14 3.48
C SER A 140 -2.39 8.61 2.29
N ALA A 141 -3.01 9.37 1.39
CA ALA A 141 -2.30 10.04 0.28
C ALA A 141 -1.61 11.34 0.72
N MET A 142 -1.77 11.72 1.99
CA MET A 142 -1.31 13.02 2.49
C MET A 142 0.01 12.88 3.24
N THR A 143 1.02 13.62 2.78
CA THR A 143 2.18 13.91 3.63
C THR A 143 1.69 14.60 4.91
N ARG A 144 2.38 14.39 6.03
CA ARG A 144 2.07 14.94 7.35
C ARG A 144 0.88 14.30 8.07
N ASP A 145 0.33 13.20 7.55
CA ASP A 145 -0.59 12.38 8.31
C ASP A 145 0.17 11.63 9.41
N SER A 146 -0.11 11.96 10.67
CA SER A 146 0.58 11.35 11.82
C SER A 146 0.37 9.84 11.91
N LYS A 147 -0.68 9.30 11.26
CA LYS A 147 -0.95 7.87 11.24
C LYS A 147 0.17 7.07 10.58
N HIS A 148 0.93 7.65 9.66
CA HIS A 148 2.11 6.99 9.07
C HIS A 148 3.17 6.60 10.11
N ASP A 149 3.27 7.36 11.20
CA ASP A 149 4.29 7.14 12.24
C ASP A 149 3.80 6.24 13.38
N GLU A 150 2.52 5.87 13.39
CA GLU A 150 1.85 5.23 14.52
C GLU A 150 1.61 3.73 14.33
N SER A 151 1.36 3.03 15.44
CA SER A 151 0.98 1.60 15.46
C SER A 151 -0.24 1.31 14.58
N TYR A 152 -1.12 2.30 14.44
CA TYR A 152 -2.28 2.31 13.54
C TYR A 152 -1.92 1.82 12.13
N ALA A 153 -0.86 2.37 11.52
CA ALA A 153 -0.48 2.01 10.16
C ALA A 153 -0.17 0.51 10.05
N SER A 154 0.43 -0.08 11.08
CA SER A 154 0.71 -1.52 11.08
C SER A 154 -0.58 -2.34 11.08
N ALA A 155 -1.54 -2.01 11.95
CA ALA A 155 -2.81 -2.74 11.99
C ALA A 155 -3.57 -2.63 10.66
N MET A 156 -3.54 -1.44 10.04
CA MET A 156 -4.16 -1.20 8.74
C MET A 156 -3.48 -1.97 7.61
N ILE A 157 -2.15 -1.89 7.50
CA ILE A 157 -1.36 -2.62 6.48
C ILE A 157 -1.60 -4.13 6.62
N ALA A 158 -1.59 -4.67 7.83
CA ALA A 158 -1.80 -6.10 8.06
C ALA A 158 -3.17 -6.55 7.53
N LYS A 159 -4.22 -5.76 7.78
CA LYS A 159 -5.55 -6.01 7.24
C LYS A 159 -5.56 -5.95 5.72
N THR A 160 -5.06 -4.85 5.14
CA THR A 160 -5.09 -4.62 3.69
C THR A 160 -4.34 -5.73 2.94
N LEU A 161 -3.16 -6.13 3.41
CA LEU A 161 -2.40 -7.22 2.81
C LEU A 161 -3.12 -8.58 2.93
N ALA A 162 -3.73 -8.86 4.09
CA ALA A 162 -4.46 -10.11 4.29
C ALA A 162 -5.76 -10.19 3.44
N ASP A 163 -6.41 -9.05 3.21
CA ASP A 163 -7.63 -8.91 2.40
C ASP A 163 -7.34 -8.97 0.89
N ASN A 164 -6.20 -8.46 0.45
CA ASN A 164 -5.84 -8.35 -0.98
C ASN A 164 -4.98 -9.51 -1.51
N ASP A 165 -4.60 -10.45 -0.65
CA ASP A 165 -3.89 -11.67 -1.04
C ASP A 165 -4.64 -12.44 -2.13
N GLY A 166 -3.94 -12.74 -3.23
CA GLY A 166 -4.49 -13.39 -4.42
C GLY A 166 -5.20 -12.46 -5.41
N LEU A 167 -5.42 -11.18 -5.09
CA LEU A 167 -6.04 -10.22 -6.01
C LEU A 167 -5.02 -9.48 -6.90
N VAL A 168 -3.80 -9.26 -6.41
CA VAL A 168 -2.81 -8.41 -7.08
C VAL A 168 -1.47 -9.13 -7.25
N GLN A 169 -0.70 -8.75 -8.27
CA GLN A 169 0.64 -9.30 -8.55
C GLN A 169 1.76 -8.41 -7.98
N GLY A 170 1.45 -7.14 -7.68
CA GLY A 170 2.34 -6.23 -6.98
C GLY A 170 1.53 -5.19 -6.22
N TYR A 171 2.05 -4.77 -5.06
CA TYR A 171 1.36 -3.87 -4.14
C TYR A 171 2.38 -2.98 -3.42
N SER A 172 2.86 -1.96 -4.13
CA SER A 172 4.00 -1.13 -3.75
C SER A 172 3.61 -0.08 -2.72
N TYR A 173 4.04 -0.28 -1.47
CA TYR A 173 3.80 0.67 -0.39
C TYR A 173 4.61 1.94 -0.63
N TRP A 174 3.91 3.06 -0.75
CA TRP A 174 4.52 4.37 -0.94
C TRP A 174 4.76 4.99 0.44
N THR A 175 5.96 5.00 1.03
CA THR A 175 7.29 4.72 0.46
C THR A 175 8.18 3.96 1.46
N PHE A 176 9.42 3.64 1.07
CA PHE A 176 10.38 2.98 1.96
C PHE A 176 11.03 3.93 2.98
N THR A 177 11.14 5.25 2.72
CA THR A 177 11.84 6.21 3.58
C THR A 177 11.25 7.61 3.53
N ASP A 178 11.37 8.34 4.63
CA ASP A 178 11.04 9.76 4.75
C ASP A 178 12.10 10.69 4.12
N ILE A 179 13.17 10.15 3.51
CA ILE A 179 14.00 10.94 2.61
C ILE A 179 13.17 11.19 1.34
N PHE A 180 12.35 12.23 1.39
CA PHE A 180 11.25 12.46 0.46
C PHE A 180 10.95 13.95 0.32
N GLU A 181 10.93 14.47 -0.92
CA GLU A 181 10.92 15.91 -1.19
C GLU A 181 9.82 16.38 -2.16
N GLU A 182 8.72 15.65 -2.32
CA GLU A 182 7.56 16.22 -3.02
C GLU A 182 7.04 17.44 -2.25
N GLY A 183 7.06 18.60 -2.90
CA GLY A 183 6.75 19.89 -2.29
C GLY A 183 7.92 20.49 -1.50
N ALA A 184 8.38 19.82 -0.44
CA ALA A 184 9.54 20.24 0.36
C ALA A 184 10.00 19.15 1.34
N GLN A 185 11.25 19.25 1.81
CA GLN A 185 11.72 18.48 2.96
C GLN A 185 10.98 18.95 4.23
N ILE A 186 10.36 18.02 4.95
CA ILE A 186 9.60 18.31 6.17
C ILE A 186 10.52 18.08 7.38
N PRO A 187 10.61 19.03 8.33
CA PRO A 187 11.48 18.90 9.50
C PRO A 187 10.92 17.93 10.54
N GLY A 188 11.82 17.43 11.41
CA GLY A 188 11.50 16.51 12.51
C GLY A 188 11.56 15.04 12.10
N ALA A 189 11.96 14.15 13.03
CA ALA A 189 12.17 12.74 12.71
C ALA A 189 10.88 11.92 12.51
N PHE A 190 9.78 12.37 13.11
CA PHE A 190 8.45 11.81 12.94
C PHE A 190 7.51 12.97 12.66
N HIS A 191 7.10 13.07 11.40
CA HIS A 191 6.44 14.24 10.84
C HIS A 191 5.31 13.83 9.89
N GLY A 192 4.84 12.58 9.98
CA GLY A 192 3.83 11.99 9.10
C GLY A 192 4.30 11.76 7.66
N GLY A 193 5.61 11.58 7.46
CA GLY A 193 6.15 11.20 6.16
C GLY A 193 5.70 9.80 5.74
N PHE A 194 5.65 9.55 4.44
CA PHE A 194 5.15 8.28 3.88
C PHE A 194 6.00 7.05 4.23
N GLY A 195 7.26 7.26 4.61
CA GLY A 195 8.27 6.23 4.68
C GLY A 195 8.00 5.16 5.72
N LEU A 196 8.44 3.93 5.45
CA LEU A 196 8.61 2.89 6.46
C LEU A 196 9.68 3.27 7.50
N GLN A 197 10.65 4.11 7.14
CA GLN A 197 11.71 4.61 8.01
C GLN A 197 11.73 6.14 8.03
N SER A 198 12.12 6.71 9.17
CA SER A 198 12.44 8.14 9.23
C SER A 198 13.68 8.50 8.42
N TYR A 199 13.93 9.80 8.22
CA TYR A 199 15.15 10.28 7.56
C TYR A 199 16.44 9.84 8.29
N ALA A 200 16.35 9.57 9.59
CA ALA A 200 17.46 9.09 10.42
C ALA A 200 17.63 7.56 10.38
N GLY A 201 16.87 6.86 9.53
CA GLY A 201 16.92 5.40 9.40
C GLY A 201 16.18 4.64 10.51
N ILE A 202 15.40 5.33 11.35
CA ILE A 202 14.65 4.72 12.45
C ILE A 202 13.42 4.02 11.86
N ALA A 203 13.31 2.72 12.10
CA ALA A 203 12.17 1.92 11.67
C ALA A 203 10.88 2.35 12.38
N LYS A 204 9.86 2.72 11.60
CA LYS A 204 8.50 2.97 12.09
C LYS A 204 7.77 1.66 12.38
N PRO A 205 6.63 1.68 13.09
CA PRO A 205 5.80 0.48 13.27
C PRO A 205 5.53 -0.29 11.97
N ALA A 206 5.19 0.43 10.88
CA ALA A 206 4.92 -0.17 9.57
C ALA A 206 6.11 -0.99 9.04
N TYR A 207 7.35 -0.51 9.19
CA TYR A 207 8.54 -1.29 8.82
C TYR A 207 8.63 -2.60 9.58
N ARG A 208 8.36 -2.57 10.89
CA ARG A 208 8.41 -3.74 11.75
C ARG A 208 7.35 -4.76 11.36
N LEU A 209 6.19 -4.32 10.89
CA LEU A 209 5.20 -5.23 10.32
C LEU A 209 5.70 -5.88 9.03
N PHE A 210 6.24 -5.11 8.08
CA PHE A 210 6.83 -5.68 6.86
C PHE A 210 7.94 -6.69 7.18
N GLN A 211 8.74 -6.43 8.23
CA GLN A 211 9.72 -7.40 8.74
C GLN A 211 9.06 -8.70 9.25
N LEU A 212 7.91 -8.62 9.93
CA LEU A 212 7.15 -9.81 10.35
C LEU A 212 6.54 -10.55 9.16
N PHE A 213 6.01 -9.83 8.16
CA PHE A 213 5.47 -10.39 6.93
C PHE A 213 6.56 -11.06 6.07
N HIS A 214 7.78 -10.52 6.05
CA HIS A 214 8.90 -11.08 5.29
C HIS A 214 9.26 -12.52 5.70
N GLY A 215 9.01 -12.90 6.95
CA GLY A 215 9.20 -14.27 7.40
C GLY A 215 7.93 -15.13 7.41
N LEU A 216 6.85 -14.69 6.76
CA LEU A 216 5.78 -15.61 6.34
C LEU A 216 6.35 -16.54 5.27
N GLY A 217 5.91 -17.80 5.24
CA GLY A 217 6.18 -18.66 4.09
C GLY A 217 5.16 -18.44 2.97
N THR A 218 5.23 -19.28 1.95
CA THR A 218 4.50 -19.09 0.69
C THR A 218 3.11 -19.74 0.67
N LYS A 219 2.71 -20.42 1.75
CA LYS A 219 1.44 -21.14 1.84
C LYS A 219 0.58 -20.61 2.97
N ARG A 220 -0.50 -19.90 2.59
CA ARG A 220 -1.53 -19.42 3.53
C ARG A 220 -2.32 -20.60 4.10
N ILE A 221 -2.60 -20.53 5.40
CA ILE A 221 -3.42 -21.49 6.13
C ILE A 221 -4.77 -20.83 6.44
N GLY A 222 -5.85 -21.60 6.31
CA GLY A 222 -7.18 -21.12 6.66
C GLY A 222 -7.27 -20.76 8.14
N VAL A 223 -7.80 -19.58 8.42
CA VAL A 223 -8.09 -19.11 9.78
C VAL A 223 -9.60 -18.94 9.91
N SER A 224 -10.20 -19.54 10.93
CA SER A 224 -11.61 -19.38 11.26
C SER A 224 -11.76 -18.64 12.59
N SER A 225 -12.73 -17.73 12.66
CA SER A 225 -13.11 -17.00 13.87
C SER A 225 -14.57 -17.26 14.17
N ASP A 226 -14.91 -17.49 15.44
CA ASP A 226 -16.28 -17.52 15.95
C ASP A 226 -16.86 -16.10 16.11
N ARG A 227 -15.99 -15.08 16.07
CA ARG A 227 -16.35 -13.67 16.19
C ARG A 227 -16.60 -13.05 14.82
N ILE A 228 -17.85 -12.67 14.57
CA ILE A 228 -18.31 -11.99 13.35
C ILE A 228 -18.35 -10.48 13.61
N GLY A 229 -17.82 -9.67 12.69
CA GLY A 229 -17.95 -8.21 12.74
C GLY A 229 -17.10 -7.50 13.78
N GLY A 230 -16.07 -8.16 14.32
CA GLY A 230 -15.08 -7.56 15.22
C GLY A 230 -13.97 -6.81 14.49
N THR A 231 -13.13 -6.12 15.26
CA THR A 231 -11.94 -5.40 14.75
C THR A 231 -10.69 -6.29 14.70
N VAL A 232 -10.71 -7.42 15.40
CA VAL A 232 -9.65 -8.43 15.44
C VAL A 232 -9.82 -9.45 14.32
N GLU A 233 -8.76 -9.63 13.55
CA GLU A 233 -8.63 -10.63 12.50
C GLU A 233 -7.23 -11.26 12.56
N ALA A 234 -7.02 -12.34 11.80
CA ALA A 234 -5.72 -12.99 11.73
C ALA A 234 -5.43 -13.61 10.36
N LEU A 235 -4.16 -13.58 10.01
CA LEU A 235 -3.55 -14.25 8.87
C LEU A 235 -2.59 -15.32 9.40
N ALA A 236 -2.59 -16.51 8.82
CA ALA A 236 -1.62 -17.56 9.15
C ALA A 236 -0.97 -18.12 7.88
N ALA A 237 0.33 -18.43 7.98
CA ALA A 237 1.09 -19.09 6.92
C ALA A 237 1.99 -20.19 7.50
N GLU A 238 2.22 -21.23 6.70
CA GLU A 238 3.24 -22.25 6.96
C GLU A 238 4.64 -21.66 6.74
N THR A 239 5.58 -22.01 7.61
CA THR A 239 7.01 -21.71 7.47
C THR A 239 7.80 -23.01 7.52
N GLU A 240 9.09 -22.98 7.15
CA GLU A 240 9.96 -24.18 7.24
C GLU A 240 10.01 -24.80 8.65
N SER A 241 9.78 -24.00 9.68
CA SER A 241 9.87 -24.40 11.08
C SER A 241 8.52 -24.45 11.82
N GLY A 242 7.40 -24.33 11.12
CA GLY A 242 6.06 -24.36 11.73
C GLY A 242 5.08 -23.37 11.13
N TYR A 243 4.52 -22.50 11.97
CA TYR A 243 3.50 -21.52 11.56
C TYR A 243 3.87 -20.12 12.03
N ARG A 244 3.54 -19.13 11.21
CA ARG A 244 3.51 -17.73 11.62
C ARG A 244 2.09 -17.22 11.51
N ILE A 245 1.61 -16.63 12.61
CA ILE A 245 0.25 -16.10 12.74
C ILE A 245 0.38 -14.62 13.05
N ILE A 246 -0.16 -13.77 12.17
CA ILE A 246 -0.25 -12.33 12.37
C ILE A 246 -1.67 -12.03 12.81
N ILE A 247 -1.83 -11.51 14.02
CA ILE A 247 -3.11 -11.07 14.58
C ILE A 247 -3.07 -9.55 14.59
N TYR A 248 -4.14 -8.94 14.10
CA TYR A 248 -4.23 -7.49 14.03
C TYR A 248 -5.61 -7.03 14.51
N ASN A 249 -5.61 -5.95 15.27
CA ASN A 249 -6.81 -5.28 15.75
C ASN A 249 -6.88 -3.92 15.06
N HIS A 250 -7.77 -3.79 14.08
CA HIS A 250 -7.85 -2.61 13.24
C HIS A 250 -9.27 -2.09 13.16
N ASN A 251 -9.43 -0.76 13.22
CA ASN A 251 -10.64 -0.04 12.83
C ASN A 251 -10.24 1.23 12.07
N ILE A 252 -11.20 1.89 11.42
CA ILE A 252 -10.96 3.18 10.75
C ILE A 252 -10.62 4.27 11.78
N PRO A 253 -9.98 5.38 11.37
CA PRO A 253 -9.69 6.51 12.26
C PRO A 253 -10.93 6.95 13.05
N ASP A 254 -10.74 7.28 14.31
CA ASP A 254 -11.78 7.78 15.24
C ASP A 254 -12.94 6.82 15.54
N ALA A 255 -13.01 5.65 14.90
CA ALA A 255 -13.97 4.63 15.23
C ALA A 255 -13.58 3.87 16.51
N PRO A 256 -14.56 3.41 17.32
CA PRO A 256 -14.27 2.70 18.55
C PRO A 256 -13.41 1.46 18.32
N ILE A 257 -12.34 1.35 19.11
CA ILE A 257 -11.47 0.18 19.15
C ILE A 257 -11.01 -0.03 20.59
N GLY A 258 -10.99 -1.29 21.03
CA GLY A 258 -10.66 -1.65 22.40
C GLY A 258 -9.65 -2.79 22.44
N THR A 259 -9.05 -2.98 23.62
CA THR A 259 -8.25 -4.19 23.89
C THR A 259 -9.17 -5.40 23.92
N GLU A 260 -8.75 -6.49 23.27
CA GLU A 260 -9.49 -7.73 23.23
C GLU A 260 -8.61 -8.91 23.63
N ASN A 261 -9.22 -9.86 24.35
CA ASN A 261 -8.57 -11.13 24.66
C ASN A 261 -8.79 -12.11 23.51
N VAL A 262 -7.69 -12.59 22.92
CA VAL A 262 -7.71 -13.52 21.79
C VAL A 262 -7.21 -14.88 22.25
N ARG A 263 -7.97 -15.93 21.96
CA ARG A 263 -7.55 -17.32 22.13
C ARG A 263 -7.31 -17.92 20.74
N ILE A 264 -6.15 -18.56 20.57
CA ILE A 264 -5.80 -19.26 19.33
C ILE A 264 -5.68 -20.75 19.65
N ASP A 265 -6.57 -21.54 19.06
CA ASP A 265 -6.47 -23.00 19.11
C ASP A 265 -5.80 -23.51 17.82
N ILE A 266 -4.69 -24.21 17.96
CA ILE A 266 -3.91 -24.77 16.84
C ILE A 266 -3.98 -26.29 16.90
N SER A 267 -4.72 -26.90 15.97
CA SER A 267 -5.12 -28.31 15.99
C SER A 267 -4.03 -29.30 15.56
N ALA A 268 -2.92 -28.85 14.95
CA ALA A 268 -1.85 -29.75 14.48
C ALA A 268 -0.45 -29.11 14.60
N VAL A 269 0.16 -29.17 15.78
CA VAL A 269 1.59 -28.81 15.98
C VAL A 269 2.37 -30.05 16.43
N PRO A 270 2.95 -30.83 15.50
CA PRO A 270 3.75 -31.99 15.86
C PRO A 270 5.08 -31.57 16.50
N GLY A 271 5.60 -32.39 17.43
CA GLY A 271 6.94 -32.22 18.00
C GLY A 271 7.06 -31.21 19.15
N LYS A 272 8.30 -30.79 19.43
CA LYS A 272 8.64 -29.85 20.51
C LYS A 272 8.14 -28.46 20.14
N LYS A 273 7.31 -27.88 21.00
CA LYS A 273 6.68 -26.58 20.77
C LYS A 273 7.52 -25.46 21.39
N SER A 274 7.88 -24.47 20.58
CA SER A 274 8.39 -23.17 21.04
C SER A 274 7.48 -22.07 20.51
N LEU A 275 7.17 -21.09 21.34
CA LEU A 275 6.38 -19.93 20.97
C LEU A 275 7.24 -18.68 21.14
N SER A 276 7.27 -17.85 20.10
CA SER A 276 7.85 -16.51 20.14
C SER A 276 6.73 -15.51 19.85
N LEU A 277 6.60 -14.49 20.68
CA LEU A 277 5.61 -13.43 20.54
C LEU A 277 6.31 -12.12 20.24
N TYR A 278 5.90 -11.48 19.15
CA TYR A 278 6.29 -10.12 18.80
C TYR A 278 5.06 -9.22 18.86
N ARG A 279 5.25 -7.96 19.26
CA ARG A 279 4.17 -6.99 19.42
C ARG A 279 4.53 -5.68 18.74
N ILE A 280 3.54 -5.10 18.08
CA ILE A 280 3.56 -3.74 17.57
C ILE A 280 2.29 -3.09 18.10
N ASP A 281 2.44 -2.16 19.03
CA ASP A 281 1.34 -1.42 19.65
C ASP A 281 1.87 -0.09 20.21
N ASP A 282 1.08 0.63 21.00
CA ASP A 282 1.46 1.94 21.51
C ASP A 282 2.66 1.90 22.48
N ALA A 283 2.97 0.73 23.04
CA ALA A 283 4.08 0.52 23.97
C ALA A 283 5.22 -0.33 23.37
N HIS A 284 5.02 -0.99 22.23
CA HIS A 284 6.00 -1.89 21.62
C HIS A 284 6.28 -1.53 20.16
N ALA A 285 7.56 -1.48 19.79
CA ALA A 285 8.01 -1.19 18.42
C ALA A 285 7.48 0.15 17.86
N ASN A 286 7.27 1.13 18.74
CA ASN A 286 6.74 2.46 18.41
C ASN A 286 7.76 3.56 18.77
N ALA A 287 8.73 3.78 17.88
CA ALA A 287 9.77 4.79 18.07
C ALA A 287 9.19 6.22 18.11
N ALA A 288 8.10 6.49 17.39
CA ALA A 288 7.41 7.77 17.43
C ALA A 288 6.87 8.10 18.83
N ALA A 289 6.36 7.10 19.56
CA ALA A 289 5.92 7.28 20.95
C ALA A 289 7.09 7.64 21.88
N VAL A 290 8.24 7.00 21.72
CA VAL A 290 9.46 7.32 22.50
C VAL A 290 9.96 8.73 22.17
N TRP A 291 9.96 9.11 20.89
CA TRP A 291 10.32 10.46 20.44
C TRP A 291 9.35 11.53 21.00
N LYS A 292 8.04 11.28 20.98
CA LYS A 292 7.03 12.16 21.60
C LYS A 292 7.29 12.32 23.11
N GLN A 293 7.61 11.24 23.83
CA GLN A 293 7.95 11.29 25.26
C GLN A 293 9.25 12.08 25.55
N ALA A 294 10.18 12.10 24.60
CA ALA A 294 11.42 12.89 24.68
C ALA A 294 11.23 14.38 24.37
N GLY A 295 10.00 14.84 24.16
CA GLY A 295 9.68 16.24 23.84
C GLY A 295 9.74 16.56 22.35
N SER A 296 9.65 15.55 21.48
CA SER A 296 9.62 15.71 20.02
C SER A 296 10.77 16.56 19.45
N PRO A 297 12.04 16.26 19.78
CA PRO A 297 13.16 17.05 19.29
C PRO A 297 13.19 17.08 17.75
N GLU A 298 13.34 18.28 17.18
CA GLU A 298 13.42 18.46 15.72
C GLU A 298 14.68 17.82 15.14
N TYR A 299 15.81 18.01 15.83
CA TYR A 299 17.12 17.45 15.48
C TYR A 299 17.50 16.37 16.48
N LEU A 300 17.63 15.13 16.00
CA LEU A 300 18.08 14.02 16.83
C LEU A 300 19.58 14.08 17.08
N LYS A 301 19.99 13.82 18.31
CA LYS A 301 21.38 13.49 18.66
C LYS A 301 21.62 12.01 18.39
N PRO A 302 22.88 11.57 18.19
CA PRO A 302 23.19 10.15 18.03
C PRO A 302 22.61 9.26 19.15
N ALA A 303 22.61 9.74 20.39
CA ALA A 303 22.03 9.00 21.53
C ALA A 303 20.50 8.86 21.47
N ASP A 304 19.80 9.74 20.75
CA ASP A 304 18.35 9.64 20.57
C ASP A 304 17.97 8.55 19.55
N VAL A 305 18.87 8.24 18.60
CA VAL A 305 18.67 7.23 17.56
C VAL A 305 18.87 5.80 18.08
N GLU A 306 19.79 5.62 19.03
CA GLU A 306 20.14 4.30 19.61
C GLU A 306 19.15 3.80 20.70
N LYS A 307 18.21 4.65 21.13
CA LYS A 307 17.28 4.39 22.23
C LYS A 307 15.99 3.71 21.77
#